data_AF-A0A3D1KD62-F1
#
_entry.id   AF-A0A3D1KD62-F1
#
_cell.length_a   1.000
_cell.length_b   1.000
_cell.length_c   1.000
_cell.angle_alpha   90.00
_cell.angle_beta   90.00
_cell.angle_gamma   90.00
#
_symmetry.space_group_name_H-M   'P 1'
#
loop_
_entity.id
_entity.type
_entity.pdbx_description
1 polymer ?
#
loop_
_entity_poly.entity_id
_entity_poly.type
_entity_poly.pdbx_seq_one_letter_code
_entity_poly.pdbx_strand_id
1 'polypeptide(L)'
;MKNKIIFDSCLMLMLAFVLSSCAVVPQPIPQSALAEFSSAISTAAENNTAAYAVIEKVHQEVELMKAVADFDGKGFKPDSMTQFFDSQALKVRKQVLDGLALYAEKISEIAGGKELEEFDAETKKLGSSLQELNDGLLKSSFFRNSPIESSHVRIFTTAVNAIGRWIIEYKKDKTVKESIISMNGNIGEICRLFIQDFGNPPDGLHKNPGGLRAQQWNQYDELMMLQDRFVGDNRGKLDPVSKKAEIEKLAVLPRKQKEADAVLADIQGSFKKIQEIHAALAKESVGGKQDYDKMLKKLVAEGKRISKFFKSVKE
;
A
#
# COMPACT_ATOMS: atom_id res chain seq x y z
N MET A 1 74.65 34.99 40.68
CA MET A 1 74.43 35.48 39.30
C MET A 1 75.08 34.46 38.37
N LYS A 2 74.46 33.73 37.45
CA LYS A 2 73.15 33.78 36.78
C LYS A 2 72.78 32.32 36.47
N ASN A 3 71.68 31.81 36.99
CA ASN A 3 71.02 30.60 36.47
C ASN A 3 69.67 31.04 35.92
N LYS A 4 69.53 31.04 34.60
CA LYS A 4 68.23 31.05 33.93
C LYS A 4 68.44 30.64 32.49
N ILE A 5 67.41 29.99 31.96
CA ILE A 5 67.21 29.51 30.58
C ILE A 5 67.51 28.01 30.47
N ILE A 6 66.61 27.33 29.75
CA ILE A 6 66.57 25.91 29.40
C ILE A 6 65.88 25.00 30.45
N PHE A 7 64.61 25.24 30.77
CA PHE A 7 63.72 24.17 31.25
C PHE A 7 62.23 24.55 31.15
N ASP A 8 61.73 25.04 30.01
CA ASP A 8 60.31 25.44 29.91
C ASP A 8 59.75 25.44 28.48
N SER A 9 60.02 24.40 27.69
CA SER A 9 59.50 24.35 26.30
C SER A 9 58.94 23.02 25.81
N CYS A 10 58.82 22.00 26.67
CA CYS A 10 58.29 20.68 26.26
C CYS A 10 56.99 20.24 26.95
N LEU A 11 56.44 21.01 27.89
CA LEU A 11 55.23 20.59 28.65
C LEU A 11 53.95 21.37 28.31
N MET A 12 54.01 22.31 27.37
CA MET A 12 52.88 23.19 26.96
C MET A 12 52.43 22.97 25.51
N LEU A 13 52.72 21.80 24.92
CA LEU A 13 52.27 21.45 23.56
C LEU A 13 51.48 20.12 23.50
N MET A 14 51.04 19.60 24.65
CA MET A 14 50.35 18.31 24.78
C MET A 14 49.00 18.42 25.51
N LEU A 15 48.34 19.59 25.46
CA LEU A 15 47.05 19.80 26.13
C LEU A 15 46.05 20.66 25.32
N ALA A 16 46.12 20.63 23.98
CA ALA A 16 45.25 21.43 23.12
C ALA A 16 44.66 20.68 21.91
N PHE A 17 44.43 19.36 22.03
CA PHE A 17 43.76 18.57 20.98
C PHE A 17 42.62 17.68 21.50
N VAL A 18 41.92 18.12 22.55
CA VAL A 18 40.67 17.49 23.00
C VAL A 18 39.53 18.48 22.92
N LEU A 19 39.26 19.02 21.73
CA LEU A 19 38.00 19.74 21.49
C LEU A 19 37.48 19.41 20.09
N SER A 20 36.26 18.87 20.09
CA SER A 20 35.31 18.87 18.97
C SER A 20 35.35 17.71 17.98
N SER A 21 35.31 16.46 18.48
CA SER A 21 34.35 15.54 17.87
C SER A 21 32.98 15.87 18.43
N CYS A 22 32.26 16.79 17.78
CA CYS A 22 30.81 16.81 17.91
C CYS A 22 30.33 15.46 17.40
N ALA A 23 30.23 14.46 18.28
CA ALA A 23 29.36 13.33 18.02
C ALA A 23 28.00 13.97 17.74
N VAL A 24 27.59 13.95 16.47
CA VAL A 24 26.28 14.45 16.05
C VAL A 24 25.29 13.58 16.79
N VAL A 25 24.80 14.06 17.94
CA VAL A 25 23.74 13.40 18.68
C VAL A 25 22.57 13.37 17.70
N PRO A 26 22.11 12.17 17.27
CA PRO A 26 21.06 12.09 16.29
C PRO A 26 19.84 12.82 16.85
N GLN A 27 19.39 13.88 16.19
CA GLN A 27 18.22 14.62 16.61
C GLN A 27 17.00 13.67 16.64
N PRO A 28 16.02 13.88 17.52
CA PRO A 28 14.77 13.15 17.44
C PRO A 28 14.09 13.43 16.09
N ILE A 29 13.46 12.41 15.50
CA ILE A 29 12.65 12.62 14.29
C ILE A 29 11.51 13.56 14.66
N PRO A 30 11.24 14.62 13.87
CA PRO A 30 10.15 15.54 14.14
C PRO A 30 8.81 14.80 14.23
N GLN A 31 8.05 15.03 15.30
CA GLN A 31 6.71 14.45 15.47
C GLN A 31 5.80 14.76 14.27
N SER A 32 5.89 15.97 13.71
CA SER A 32 5.12 16.39 12.54
C SER A 32 5.35 15.48 11.33
N ALA A 33 6.59 15.04 11.10
CA ALA A 33 6.91 14.13 10.00
C ALA A 33 6.27 12.76 10.19
N LEU A 34 6.27 12.25 11.43
CA LEU A 34 5.64 10.96 11.76
C LEU A 34 4.10 11.04 11.70
N ALA A 35 3.53 12.17 12.10
CA ALA A 35 2.09 12.40 11.97
C ALA A 35 1.65 12.49 10.49
N GLU A 36 2.41 13.19 9.65
CA GLU A 36 2.17 13.22 8.20
C GLU A 36 2.33 11.83 7.57
N PHE A 37 3.35 11.07 7.98
CA PHE A 37 3.56 9.70 7.53
C PHE A 37 2.40 8.77 7.91
N SER A 38 1.95 8.84 9.16
CA SER A 38 0.78 8.10 9.65
C SER A 38 -0.47 8.44 8.85
N SER A 39 -0.77 9.73 8.67
CA SER A 39 -1.92 10.19 7.88
C SER A 39 -1.85 9.70 6.43
N ALA A 40 -0.66 9.72 5.82
CA ALA A 40 -0.45 9.24 4.48
C ALA A 40 -0.71 7.73 4.33
N ILE A 41 -0.27 6.91 5.30
CA ILE A 41 -0.54 5.47 5.31
C ILE A 41 -2.04 5.19 5.49
N SER A 42 -2.72 5.86 6.43
CA SER A 42 -4.17 5.70 6.60
C SER A 42 -4.92 6.06 5.31
N THR A 43 -4.53 7.15 4.65
CA THR A 43 -5.11 7.54 3.36
C THR A 43 -4.85 6.48 2.28
N ALA A 44 -3.65 5.90 2.23
CA ALA A 44 -3.32 4.84 1.29
C ALA A 44 -4.16 3.57 1.55
N ALA A 45 -4.40 3.21 2.81
CA ALA A 45 -5.24 2.07 3.21
C ALA A 45 -6.71 2.27 2.83
N GLU A 46 -7.26 3.48 3.06
CA GLU A 46 -8.62 3.84 2.64
C GLU A 46 -8.78 3.78 1.11
N ASN A 47 -7.83 4.37 0.37
CA ASN A 47 -7.82 4.35 -1.08
C ASN A 47 -7.73 2.92 -1.63
N ASN A 48 -6.97 2.04 -0.97
CA ASN A 48 -6.90 0.63 -1.33
C ASN A 48 -8.24 -0.08 -1.19
N THR A 49 -8.91 0.13 -0.06
CA THR A 49 -10.22 -0.45 0.22
C THR A 49 -11.26 0.03 -0.80
N ALA A 50 -11.19 1.31 -1.18
CA ALA A 50 -12.04 1.86 -2.25
C ALA A 50 -11.73 1.24 -3.62
N ALA A 51 -10.46 0.97 -3.93
CA ALA A 51 -10.06 0.31 -5.16
C ALA A 51 -10.63 -1.10 -5.29
N TYR A 52 -10.58 -1.89 -4.21
CA TYR A 52 -11.17 -3.23 -4.20
C TYR A 52 -12.68 -3.20 -4.49
N ALA A 53 -13.40 -2.22 -3.95
CA ALA A 53 -14.82 -2.05 -4.24
C ALA A 53 -15.08 -1.68 -5.71
N VAL A 54 -14.22 -0.87 -6.33
CA VAL A 54 -14.33 -0.54 -7.77
C VAL A 54 -14.03 -1.76 -8.64
N ILE A 55 -13.02 -2.57 -8.29
CA ILE A 55 -12.72 -3.82 -9.01
C ILE A 55 -13.91 -4.78 -8.95
N GLU A 56 -14.49 -4.96 -7.77
CA GLU A 56 -15.70 -5.77 -7.59
C GLU A 56 -16.88 -5.24 -8.41
N LYS A 57 -17.07 -3.91 -8.46
CA LYS A 57 -18.14 -3.29 -9.26
C LYS A 57 -17.98 -3.59 -10.76
N VAL A 58 -16.77 -3.46 -11.30
CA VAL A 58 -16.53 -3.80 -12.72
C VAL A 58 -16.74 -5.29 -12.98
N HIS A 59 -16.36 -6.16 -12.03
CA HIS A 59 -16.66 -7.59 -12.13
C HIS A 59 -18.16 -7.87 -12.18
N GLN A 60 -18.95 -7.21 -11.33
CA GLN A 60 -20.40 -7.36 -11.32
C GLN A 60 -21.03 -6.90 -12.65
N GLU A 61 -20.49 -5.85 -13.28
CA GLU A 61 -20.89 -5.43 -14.63
C GLU A 61 -20.60 -6.52 -15.67
N VAL A 62 -19.43 -7.19 -15.59
CA VAL A 62 -19.08 -8.32 -16.46
C VAL A 62 -20.08 -9.47 -16.30
N GLU A 63 -20.31 -9.90 -15.06
CA GLU A 63 -21.20 -11.03 -14.77
C GLU A 63 -22.64 -10.73 -15.20
N LEU A 64 -23.09 -9.48 -15.05
CA LEU A 64 -24.39 -9.03 -15.53
C LEU A 64 -24.48 -9.12 -17.05
N MET A 65 -23.45 -8.64 -17.77
CA MET A 65 -23.42 -8.72 -19.24
C MET A 65 -23.41 -10.16 -19.75
N LYS A 66 -22.73 -11.08 -19.05
CA LYS A 66 -22.83 -12.52 -19.34
C LYS A 66 -24.25 -13.04 -19.15
N ALA A 67 -24.90 -12.68 -18.04
CA ALA A 67 -26.27 -13.08 -17.77
C ALA A 67 -27.26 -12.54 -18.81
N VAL A 68 -27.07 -11.30 -19.28
CA VAL A 68 -27.86 -10.70 -20.38
C VAL A 68 -27.66 -11.47 -21.68
N ALA A 69 -26.41 -11.79 -22.03
CA ALA A 69 -26.11 -12.53 -23.26
C ALA A 69 -26.74 -13.94 -23.28
N ASP A 70 -26.83 -14.58 -22.12
CA ASP A 70 -27.38 -15.94 -21.99
C ASP A 70 -28.88 -15.97 -21.62
N PHE A 71 -29.54 -14.82 -21.44
CA PHE A 71 -30.88 -14.75 -20.82
C PHE A 71 -31.93 -15.54 -21.59
N ASP A 72 -32.00 -15.38 -22.91
CA ASP A 72 -33.02 -16.05 -23.75
C ASP A 72 -32.87 -17.59 -23.74
N GLY A 73 -31.66 -18.10 -23.48
CA GLY A 73 -31.36 -19.54 -23.46
C GLY A 73 -31.41 -20.18 -22.07
N LYS A 74 -30.98 -19.45 -21.03
CA LYS A 74 -30.78 -20.00 -19.67
C LYS A 74 -31.63 -19.32 -18.59
N GLY A 75 -32.29 -18.21 -18.91
CA GLY A 75 -32.93 -17.32 -17.94
C GLY A 75 -31.91 -16.64 -17.02
N PHE A 76 -32.41 -15.83 -16.08
CA PHE A 76 -31.57 -15.24 -15.02
C PHE A 76 -31.45 -16.19 -13.83
N LYS A 77 -30.21 -16.41 -13.36
CA LYS A 77 -29.89 -17.23 -12.19
C LYS A 77 -29.06 -16.39 -11.21
N PRO A 78 -29.64 -15.88 -10.10
CA PRO A 78 -28.91 -15.06 -9.15
C PRO A 78 -27.62 -15.73 -8.64
N ASP A 79 -27.68 -17.03 -8.38
CA ASP A 79 -26.57 -17.80 -7.81
C ASP A 79 -25.40 -18.04 -8.77
N SER A 80 -25.55 -17.71 -10.07
CA SER A 80 -24.44 -17.82 -11.03
C SER A 80 -23.53 -16.59 -11.03
N MET A 81 -23.92 -15.51 -10.34
CA MET A 81 -23.12 -14.29 -10.24
C MET A 81 -22.00 -14.51 -9.22
N THR A 82 -20.76 -14.54 -9.70
CA THR A 82 -19.60 -14.76 -8.83
C THR A 82 -19.02 -13.45 -8.31
N GLN A 83 -18.40 -13.50 -7.13
CA GLN A 83 -17.64 -12.37 -6.58
C GLN A 83 -16.22 -12.41 -7.11
N PHE A 84 -15.61 -11.24 -7.33
CA PHE A 84 -14.23 -11.17 -7.75
C PHE A 84 -13.31 -11.51 -6.58
N PHE A 85 -13.56 -10.86 -5.44
CA PHE A 85 -12.90 -11.20 -4.19
C PHE A 85 -13.82 -12.06 -3.32
N ASP A 86 -13.30 -13.20 -2.86
CA ASP A 86 -13.94 -13.86 -1.71
C ASP A 86 -13.76 -13.02 -0.43
N SER A 87 -14.66 -13.23 0.53
CA SER A 87 -14.68 -12.46 1.78
C SER A 87 -13.40 -12.59 2.59
N GLN A 88 -12.72 -13.74 2.50
CA GLN A 88 -11.46 -13.99 3.18
C GLN A 88 -10.33 -13.16 2.56
N ALA A 89 -10.27 -13.08 1.22
CA ALA A 89 -9.28 -12.32 0.49
C ALA A 89 -9.36 -10.81 0.80
N LEU A 90 -10.57 -10.25 0.92
CA LEU A 90 -10.77 -8.86 1.36
C LEU A 90 -10.38 -8.66 2.83
N LYS A 91 -10.79 -9.59 3.70
CA LYS A 91 -10.48 -9.53 5.14
C LYS A 91 -8.98 -9.50 5.38
N VAL A 92 -8.22 -10.40 4.75
CA VAL A 92 -6.76 -10.50 4.94
C VAL A 92 -6.05 -9.24 4.42
N ARG A 93 -6.41 -8.76 3.23
CA ARG A 93 -5.87 -7.49 2.70
C ARG A 93 -6.12 -6.33 3.65
N LYS A 94 -7.35 -6.21 4.16
CA LYS A 94 -7.71 -5.17 5.12
C LYS A 94 -6.91 -5.29 6.41
N GLN A 95 -6.78 -6.50 6.98
CA GLN A 95 -6.00 -6.72 8.20
C GLN A 95 -4.55 -6.24 8.03
N VAL A 96 -3.91 -6.57 6.90
CA VAL A 96 -2.53 -6.13 6.64
C VAL A 96 -2.43 -4.60 6.50
N LEU A 97 -3.39 -3.96 5.81
CA LEU A 97 -3.46 -2.50 5.71
C LEU A 97 -3.68 -1.83 7.07
N ASP A 98 -4.62 -2.35 7.87
CA ASP A 98 -4.92 -1.85 9.20
C ASP A 98 -3.70 -1.99 10.13
N GLY A 99 -2.97 -3.12 10.04
CA GLY A 99 -1.73 -3.32 10.78
C GLY A 99 -0.65 -2.31 10.43
N LEU A 100 -0.48 -2.01 9.14
CA LEU A 100 0.48 -1.00 8.67
C LEU A 100 0.09 0.41 9.14
N ALA A 101 -1.20 0.76 9.05
CA ALA A 101 -1.72 2.06 9.50
C ALA A 101 -1.57 2.23 11.02
N LEU A 102 -1.94 1.20 11.80
CA LEU A 102 -1.80 1.19 13.24
C LEU A 102 -0.34 1.32 13.67
N TYR A 103 0.58 0.59 13.03
CA TYR A 103 2.02 0.76 13.28
C TYR A 103 2.45 2.22 13.11
N ALA A 104 2.07 2.84 12.00
CA ALA A 104 2.44 4.22 11.69
C ALA A 104 1.80 5.24 12.66
N GLU A 105 0.56 5.02 13.06
CA GLU A 105 -0.12 5.79 14.09
C GLU A 105 0.64 5.72 15.42
N LYS A 106 0.93 4.50 15.90
CA LYS A 106 1.57 4.32 17.21
C LYS A 106 2.97 4.90 17.28
N ILE A 107 3.79 4.80 16.22
CA ILE A 107 5.10 5.49 16.21
C ILE A 107 4.95 7.02 16.28
N SER A 108 3.91 7.58 15.66
CA SER A 108 3.61 9.02 15.73
C SER A 108 3.14 9.43 17.13
N GLU A 109 2.32 8.62 17.79
CA GLU A 109 1.85 8.88 19.15
C GLU A 109 3.00 8.90 20.16
N ILE A 110 3.89 7.90 20.09
CA ILE A 110 5.09 7.83 20.95
C ILE A 110 5.97 9.06 20.75
N ALA A 111 6.19 9.47 19.49
CA ALA A 111 7.00 10.65 19.19
C ALA A 111 6.38 11.95 19.71
N GLY A 112 5.06 12.01 19.85
CA GLY A 112 4.33 13.13 20.45
C GLY A 112 4.34 13.15 21.98
N GLY A 113 5.09 12.25 22.62
CA GLY A 113 5.17 12.18 24.08
C GLY A 113 3.91 11.62 24.74
N LYS A 114 2.99 11.00 23.98
CA LYS A 114 1.93 10.22 24.60
C LYS A 114 2.56 9.00 25.26
N GLU A 115 2.40 8.88 26.58
CA GLU A 115 2.62 7.59 27.22
C GLU A 115 1.59 6.62 26.65
N LEU A 116 2.06 5.65 25.86
CA LEU A 116 1.24 4.52 25.52
C LEU A 116 1.15 3.64 26.77
N GLU A 117 -0.04 3.49 27.35
CA GLU A 117 -0.33 2.30 28.15
C GLU A 117 -0.13 1.04 27.30
N GLU A 118 -0.22 -0.15 27.92
CA GLU A 118 -0.32 -1.35 27.09
C GLU A 118 -1.42 -1.15 26.04
N PHE A 119 -1.15 -1.54 24.79
CA PHE A 119 -2.16 -1.44 23.75
C PHE A 119 -3.44 -2.15 24.18
N ASP A 120 -4.57 -1.52 23.86
CA ASP A 120 -5.88 -2.03 24.22
C ASP A 120 -6.15 -3.42 23.61
N ALA A 121 -7.20 -4.07 24.11
CA ALA A 121 -7.55 -5.43 23.72
C ALA A 121 -7.82 -5.57 22.21
N GLU A 122 -8.45 -4.58 21.57
CA GLU A 122 -8.75 -4.63 20.14
C GLU A 122 -7.47 -4.46 19.30
N THR A 123 -6.55 -3.61 19.72
CA THR A 123 -5.24 -3.42 19.12
C THR A 123 -4.41 -4.71 19.21
N LYS A 124 -4.37 -5.34 20.39
CA LYS A 124 -3.68 -6.63 20.58
C LYS A 124 -4.32 -7.74 19.76
N LYS A 125 -5.65 -7.77 19.65
CA LYS A 125 -6.39 -8.73 18.82
C LYS A 125 -6.07 -8.58 17.33
N LEU A 126 -5.95 -7.36 16.82
CA LEU A 126 -5.43 -7.14 15.46
C LEU A 126 -4.02 -7.72 15.33
N GLY A 127 -3.14 -7.44 16.29
CA GLY A 127 -1.79 -8.00 16.35
C GLY A 127 -1.76 -9.53 16.30
N SER A 128 -2.62 -10.20 17.07
CA SER A 128 -2.75 -11.67 17.06
C SER A 128 -3.24 -12.17 15.71
N SER A 129 -4.25 -11.51 15.14
CA SER A 129 -4.78 -11.90 13.84
C SER A 129 -3.76 -11.78 12.71
N LEU A 130 -2.80 -10.85 12.82
CA LEU A 130 -1.69 -10.72 11.88
C LEU A 130 -0.70 -11.88 12.03
N GLN A 131 -0.38 -12.31 13.27
CA GLN A 131 0.51 -13.44 13.54
C GLN A 131 -0.04 -14.78 13.05
N GLU A 132 -1.37 -14.91 13.01
CA GLU A 132 -2.08 -16.11 12.54
C GLU A 132 -2.08 -16.24 11.00
N LEU A 133 -1.72 -15.18 10.28
CA LEU A 133 -1.58 -15.24 8.83
C LEU A 133 -0.41 -16.17 8.47
N ASN A 134 -0.71 -17.24 7.73
CA ASN A 134 0.28 -18.19 7.23
C ASN A 134 0.44 -18.07 5.71
N ASP A 135 1.47 -18.73 5.16
CA ASP A 135 1.81 -18.67 3.73
C ASP A 135 0.64 -19.07 2.83
N GLY A 136 -0.12 -20.10 3.23
CA GLY A 136 -1.28 -20.57 2.47
C GLY A 136 -2.38 -19.51 2.38
N LEU A 137 -2.73 -18.91 3.52
CA LEU A 137 -3.76 -17.89 3.62
C LEU A 137 -3.35 -16.59 2.91
N LEU A 138 -2.09 -16.19 3.04
CA LEU A 138 -1.57 -15.00 2.37
C LEU A 138 -1.52 -15.21 0.86
N LYS A 139 -1.08 -16.39 0.39
CA LYS A 139 -1.06 -16.74 -1.03
C LYS A 139 -2.47 -16.80 -1.62
N SER A 140 -3.42 -17.47 -0.96
CA SER A 140 -4.80 -17.57 -1.46
C SER A 140 -5.52 -16.23 -1.46
N SER A 141 -5.19 -15.35 -0.51
CA SER A 141 -5.74 -14.01 -0.45
C SER A 141 -5.13 -13.13 -1.54
N PHE A 142 -3.81 -12.91 -1.53
CA PHE A 142 -3.15 -11.92 -2.39
C PHE A 142 -2.91 -12.39 -3.83
N PHE A 143 -2.63 -13.68 -4.03
CA PHE A 143 -2.01 -14.15 -5.27
C PHE A 143 -2.71 -15.36 -5.88
N ARG A 144 -4.02 -15.56 -5.60
CA ARG A 144 -4.79 -16.73 -6.05
C ARG A 144 -4.59 -17.06 -7.53
N ASN A 145 -4.57 -16.04 -8.38
CA ASN A 145 -4.46 -16.16 -9.84
C ASN A 145 -3.12 -15.63 -10.38
N SER A 146 -2.12 -15.41 -9.52
CA SER A 146 -0.82 -14.86 -9.92
C SER A 146 0.31 -15.84 -9.56
N PRO A 147 1.20 -16.18 -10.50
CA PRO A 147 2.34 -17.03 -10.21
C PRO A 147 3.31 -16.28 -9.30
N ILE A 148 3.41 -16.72 -8.05
CA ILE A 148 4.38 -16.22 -7.08
C ILE A 148 5.13 -17.39 -6.43
N GLU A 149 6.45 -17.24 -6.33
CA GLU A 149 7.30 -18.22 -5.65
C GLU A 149 6.96 -18.29 -4.15
N SER A 150 6.90 -19.51 -3.61
CA SER A 150 6.60 -19.72 -2.19
C SER A 150 7.62 -19.06 -1.25
N SER A 151 8.87 -18.89 -1.71
CA SER A 151 9.92 -18.14 -1.02
C SER A 151 9.52 -16.69 -0.74
N HIS A 152 8.95 -16.00 -1.74
CA HIS A 152 8.44 -14.63 -1.60
C HIS A 152 7.24 -14.55 -0.66
N VAL A 153 6.30 -15.49 -0.78
CA VAL A 153 5.14 -15.56 0.12
C VAL A 153 5.60 -15.65 1.57
N ARG A 154 6.57 -16.53 1.88
CA ARG A 154 7.11 -16.69 3.24
C ARG A 154 7.78 -15.41 3.77
N ILE A 155 8.46 -14.66 2.91
CA ILE A 155 9.06 -13.36 3.27
C ILE A 155 7.94 -12.39 3.66
N PHE A 156 6.87 -12.32 2.88
CA PHE A 156 5.72 -11.46 3.18
C PHE A 156 5.01 -11.86 4.48
N THR A 157 4.75 -13.15 4.68
CA THR A 157 4.16 -13.67 5.92
C THR A 157 5.02 -13.29 7.13
N THR A 158 6.34 -13.45 7.03
CA THR A 158 7.28 -13.09 8.12
C THR A 158 7.20 -11.60 8.46
N ALA A 159 7.13 -10.74 7.44
CA ALA A 159 7.05 -9.31 7.61
C ALA A 159 5.72 -8.87 8.24
N VAL A 160 4.60 -9.44 7.81
CA VAL A 160 3.28 -9.20 8.40
C VAL A 160 3.23 -9.67 9.86
N ASN A 161 3.76 -10.86 10.15
CA ASN A 161 3.87 -11.37 11.52
C ASN A 161 4.74 -10.49 12.42
N ALA A 162 5.73 -9.79 11.85
CA ALA A 162 6.57 -8.86 12.60
C ALA A 162 5.80 -7.62 13.05
N ILE A 163 4.83 -7.11 12.27
CA ILE A 163 3.90 -6.07 12.76
C ILE A 163 3.08 -6.62 13.92
N GLY A 164 2.51 -7.82 13.76
CA GLY A 164 1.70 -8.45 14.82
C GLY A 164 2.46 -8.62 16.13
N ARG A 165 3.70 -9.13 16.07
CA ARG A 165 4.62 -9.19 17.23
C ARG A 165 4.94 -7.81 17.79
N TRP A 166 5.26 -6.84 16.94
CA TRP A 166 5.56 -5.49 17.40
C TRP A 166 4.39 -4.88 18.17
N ILE A 167 3.16 -5.10 17.71
CA ILE A 167 1.95 -4.67 18.42
C ILE A 167 1.83 -5.38 19.78
N ILE A 168 1.89 -6.71 19.82
CA ILE A 168 1.66 -7.47 21.06
C ILE A 168 2.75 -7.24 22.10
N GLU A 169 4.01 -7.18 21.65
CA GLU A 169 5.19 -7.15 22.51
C GLU A 169 5.70 -5.74 22.78
N TYR A 170 5.01 -4.70 22.30
CA TYR A 170 5.44 -3.32 22.52
C TYR A 170 5.59 -3.03 24.01
N LYS A 171 6.74 -2.47 24.38
CA LYS A 171 7.07 -2.04 25.74
C LYS A 171 7.35 -0.55 25.77
N LYS A 172 6.99 0.11 26.88
CA LYS A 172 7.16 1.56 27.09
C LYS A 172 8.60 2.06 26.94
N ASP A 173 9.60 1.19 27.11
CA ASP A 173 11.03 1.52 27.03
C ASP A 173 11.58 1.57 25.58
N LYS A 174 10.86 0.99 24.62
CA LYS A 174 11.31 0.96 23.22
C LYS A 174 11.20 2.34 22.58
N THR A 175 12.31 2.83 22.04
CA THR A 175 12.32 4.16 21.42
C THR A 175 11.67 4.15 20.03
N VAL A 176 11.18 5.31 19.58
CA VAL A 176 10.67 5.50 18.19
C VAL A 176 11.72 5.10 17.16
N LYS A 177 12.98 5.49 17.40
CA LYS A 177 14.11 5.18 16.52
C LYS A 177 14.34 3.68 16.42
N GLU A 178 14.36 2.96 17.54
CA GLU A 178 14.48 1.50 17.54
C GLU A 178 13.33 0.83 16.82
N SER A 179 12.10 1.33 16.98
CA SER A 179 10.93 0.81 16.27
C SER A 179 11.02 1.02 14.77
N ILE A 180 11.45 2.19 14.30
CA ILE A 180 11.61 2.49 12.87
C ILE A 180 12.76 1.66 12.27
N ILE A 181 13.91 1.58 12.94
CA ILE A 181 15.07 0.80 12.46
C ILE A 181 14.73 -0.69 12.40
N SER A 182 14.19 -1.27 13.47
CA SER A 182 13.91 -2.71 13.52
C SER A 182 12.79 -3.15 12.57
N MET A 183 11.84 -2.26 12.24
CA MET A 183 10.74 -2.58 11.34
C MET A 183 11.03 -2.25 9.87
N ASN A 184 12.12 -1.53 9.56
CA ASN A 184 12.36 -1.03 8.21
C ASN A 184 12.35 -2.12 7.11
N GLY A 185 12.99 -3.26 7.38
CA GLY A 185 12.94 -4.41 6.47
C GLY A 185 11.52 -4.92 6.26
N ASN A 186 10.79 -5.13 7.36
CA ASN A 186 9.42 -5.66 7.32
C ASN A 186 8.43 -4.72 6.62
N ILE A 187 8.52 -3.41 6.88
CA ILE A 187 7.68 -2.41 6.20
C ILE A 187 7.99 -2.38 4.70
N GLY A 188 9.25 -2.52 4.32
CA GLY A 188 9.65 -2.66 2.91
C GLY A 188 9.05 -3.89 2.24
N GLU A 189 9.03 -5.04 2.92
CA GLU A 189 8.42 -6.28 2.40
C GLU A 189 6.90 -6.18 2.31
N ILE A 190 6.23 -5.54 3.26
CA ILE A 190 4.77 -5.31 3.22
C ILE A 190 4.40 -4.35 2.08
N CYS A 191 5.17 -3.29 1.88
CA CYS A 191 4.97 -2.42 0.72
C CYS A 191 5.15 -3.19 -0.59
N ARG A 192 6.15 -4.09 -0.66
CA ARG A 192 6.37 -4.95 -1.83
C ARG A 192 5.25 -5.95 -2.05
N LEU A 193 4.68 -6.52 -0.99
CA LEU A 193 3.48 -7.36 -1.05
C LEU A 193 2.35 -6.63 -1.79
N PHE A 194 2.01 -5.40 -1.38
CA PHE A 194 0.97 -4.63 -2.07
C PHE A 194 1.38 -4.23 -3.49
N ILE A 195 2.63 -3.84 -3.73
CA ILE A 195 3.10 -3.54 -5.08
C ILE A 195 2.91 -4.75 -6.01
N GLN A 196 3.17 -5.96 -5.53
CA GLN A 196 2.95 -7.20 -6.28
C GLN A 196 1.47 -7.57 -6.40
N ASP A 197 0.64 -7.32 -5.37
CA ASP A 197 -0.81 -7.51 -5.43
C ASP A 197 -1.43 -6.73 -6.59
N PHE A 198 -1.07 -5.44 -6.72
CA PHE A 198 -1.53 -4.62 -7.86
C PHE A 198 -0.90 -5.07 -9.19
N GLY A 199 0.38 -5.42 -9.20
CA GLY A 199 1.05 -5.94 -10.39
C GLY A 199 1.11 -4.94 -11.56
N ASN A 200 1.09 -5.42 -12.80
CA ASN A 200 1.23 -4.61 -14.01
C ASN A 200 0.12 -4.93 -15.01
N PRO A 201 -0.36 -3.96 -15.81
CA PRO A 201 -1.37 -4.19 -16.83
C PRO A 201 -0.78 -4.88 -18.07
N PRO A 202 -1.60 -5.52 -18.92
CA PRO A 202 -1.21 -6.05 -20.22
C PRO A 202 -1.17 -4.95 -21.29
N ASP A 203 -0.42 -3.87 -21.03
CA ASP A 203 -0.35 -2.68 -21.90
C ASP A 203 0.70 -2.78 -23.03
N GLY A 204 1.39 -3.93 -23.14
CA GLY A 204 2.48 -4.15 -24.10
C GLY A 204 3.80 -3.45 -23.74
N LEU A 205 3.84 -2.65 -22.67
CA LEU A 205 5.06 -2.02 -22.14
C LEU A 205 5.69 -2.87 -21.03
N HIS A 206 4.87 -3.58 -20.26
CA HIS A 206 5.34 -4.43 -19.17
C HIS A 206 5.55 -5.87 -19.62
N LYS A 207 6.75 -6.42 -19.35
CA LYS A 207 7.13 -7.79 -19.75
C LYS A 207 6.32 -8.89 -19.07
N ASN A 208 5.81 -8.62 -17.86
CA ASN A 208 5.10 -9.59 -17.02
C ASN A 208 3.81 -8.96 -16.49
N PRO A 209 2.71 -8.96 -17.26
CA PRO A 209 1.41 -8.55 -16.75
C PRO A 209 0.92 -9.52 -15.66
N GLY A 210 0.27 -8.99 -14.63
CA GLY A 210 -0.19 -9.78 -13.48
C GLY A 210 -0.84 -8.91 -12.40
N GLY A 211 -1.30 -9.54 -11.32
CA GLY A 211 -1.95 -8.82 -10.22
C GLY A 211 -3.31 -8.22 -10.58
N LEU A 212 -3.79 -7.32 -9.74
CA LEU A 212 -5.11 -6.69 -9.87
C LEU A 212 -5.23 -5.78 -11.09
N ARG A 213 -4.15 -5.10 -11.50
CA ARG A 213 -4.15 -4.23 -12.70
C ARG A 213 -4.40 -5.04 -13.96
N ALA A 214 -3.75 -6.20 -14.12
CA ALA A 214 -4.02 -7.07 -15.26
C ALA A 214 -5.43 -7.67 -15.22
N GLN A 215 -5.88 -8.13 -14.05
CA GLN A 215 -7.22 -8.69 -13.91
C GLN A 215 -8.30 -7.66 -14.23
N GLN A 216 -8.15 -6.42 -13.76
CA GLN A 216 -9.06 -5.32 -14.07
C GLN A 216 -9.07 -5.00 -15.57
N TRP A 217 -7.90 -5.01 -16.21
CA TRP A 217 -7.78 -4.77 -17.65
C TRP A 217 -8.56 -5.82 -18.45
N ASN A 218 -8.37 -7.10 -18.10
CA ASN A 218 -9.06 -8.22 -18.73
C ASN A 218 -10.58 -8.14 -18.56
N GLN A 219 -11.08 -7.67 -17.40
CA GLN A 219 -12.51 -7.45 -17.20
C GLN A 219 -13.07 -6.38 -18.16
N TYR A 220 -12.33 -5.29 -18.39
CA TYR A 220 -12.74 -4.29 -19.37
C TYR A 220 -12.70 -4.82 -20.80
N ASP A 221 -11.71 -5.64 -21.15
CA ASP A 221 -11.66 -6.32 -22.45
C ASP A 221 -12.87 -7.23 -22.63
N GLU A 222 -13.23 -7.98 -21.58
CA GLU A 222 -14.42 -8.83 -21.58
C GLU A 222 -15.72 -8.00 -21.69
N LEU A 223 -15.84 -6.88 -20.99
CA LEU A 223 -16.98 -5.96 -21.15
C LEU A 223 -17.11 -5.45 -22.57
N MET A 224 -16.00 -5.06 -23.21
CA MET A 224 -16.00 -4.59 -24.59
C MET A 224 -16.47 -5.69 -25.54
N MET A 225 -15.97 -6.93 -25.36
CA MET A 225 -16.39 -8.08 -26.17
C MET A 225 -17.86 -8.44 -25.99
N LEU A 226 -18.36 -8.46 -24.74
CA LEU A 226 -19.75 -8.78 -24.43
C LEU A 226 -20.71 -7.71 -24.96
N GLN A 227 -20.35 -6.43 -24.82
CA GLN A 227 -21.14 -5.32 -25.33
C GLN A 227 -21.16 -5.31 -26.87
N ASP A 228 -20.03 -5.59 -27.53
CA ASP A 228 -19.96 -5.66 -29.00
C ASP A 228 -20.83 -6.80 -29.53
N ARG A 229 -20.73 -7.98 -28.89
CA ARG A 229 -21.61 -9.12 -29.18
C ARG A 229 -23.08 -8.76 -28.98
N PHE A 230 -23.45 -8.11 -27.88
CA PHE A 230 -24.83 -7.71 -27.61
C PHE A 230 -25.39 -6.81 -28.73
N VAL A 231 -24.62 -5.81 -29.17
CA VAL A 231 -24.99 -4.93 -30.29
C VAL A 231 -25.11 -5.73 -31.59
N GLY A 232 -24.18 -6.65 -31.85
CA GLY A 232 -24.18 -7.51 -33.04
C GLY A 232 -25.41 -8.42 -33.12
N ASP A 233 -25.70 -9.15 -32.04
CA ASP A 233 -26.79 -10.12 -31.96
C ASP A 233 -28.18 -9.45 -32.00
N ASN A 234 -28.26 -8.20 -31.54
CA ASN A 234 -29.50 -7.41 -31.52
C ASN A 234 -29.59 -6.35 -32.62
N ARG A 235 -28.68 -6.36 -33.61
CA ARG A 235 -28.58 -5.31 -34.65
C ARG A 235 -29.87 -5.05 -35.44
N GLY A 236 -30.74 -6.06 -35.57
CA GLY A 236 -32.03 -5.98 -36.25
C GLY A 236 -33.24 -5.87 -35.31
N LYS A 237 -33.01 -5.91 -33.99
CA LYS A 237 -34.05 -5.82 -32.95
C LYS A 237 -34.03 -4.45 -32.25
N LEU A 238 -32.90 -3.76 -32.25
CA LEU A 238 -32.74 -2.44 -31.66
C LEU A 238 -33.21 -1.35 -32.65
N ASP A 239 -34.04 -0.42 -32.16
CA ASP A 239 -34.31 0.82 -32.87
C ASP A 239 -33.04 1.71 -32.95
N PRO A 240 -32.98 2.71 -33.84
CA PRO A 240 -31.79 3.53 -34.02
C PRO A 240 -31.29 4.25 -32.75
N VAL A 241 -32.20 4.68 -31.85
CA VAL A 241 -31.82 5.38 -30.62
C VAL A 241 -31.21 4.41 -29.63
N SER A 242 -31.84 3.26 -29.42
CA SER A 242 -31.29 2.20 -28.56
C SER A 242 -29.95 1.69 -29.10
N LYS A 243 -29.84 1.48 -30.41
CA LYS A 243 -28.58 1.06 -31.04
C LYS A 243 -27.47 2.09 -30.83
N LYS A 244 -27.76 3.38 -30.98
CA LYS A 244 -26.80 4.45 -30.70
C LYS A 244 -26.34 4.41 -29.24
N ALA A 245 -27.26 4.30 -28.28
CA ALA A 245 -26.94 4.26 -26.86
C ALA A 245 -26.04 3.05 -26.50
N GLU A 246 -26.30 1.87 -27.07
CA GLU A 246 -25.46 0.69 -26.85
C GLU A 246 -24.07 0.80 -27.48
N ILE A 247 -23.95 1.48 -28.64
CA ILE A 247 -22.65 1.77 -29.25
C ILE A 247 -21.87 2.83 -28.45
N GLU A 248 -22.56 3.83 -27.88
CA GLU A 248 -21.92 4.83 -27.00
C GLU A 248 -21.28 4.17 -25.77
N LYS A 249 -21.86 3.08 -25.25
CA LYS A 249 -21.22 2.29 -24.19
C LYS A 249 -19.88 1.69 -24.63
N LEU A 250 -19.78 1.13 -25.84
CA LEU A 250 -18.51 0.63 -26.39
C LEU A 250 -17.46 1.72 -26.48
N ALA A 251 -17.86 2.92 -26.94
CA ALA A 251 -16.94 4.03 -27.15
C ALA A 251 -16.30 4.53 -25.83
N VAL A 252 -16.98 4.39 -24.69
CA VAL A 252 -16.45 4.86 -23.39
C VAL A 252 -15.62 3.83 -22.64
N LEU A 253 -15.77 2.53 -22.92
CA LEU A 253 -15.08 1.46 -22.19
C LEU A 253 -13.53 1.55 -22.26
N PRO A 254 -12.90 1.79 -23.43
CA PRO A 254 -11.43 1.94 -23.49
C PRO A 254 -10.89 3.08 -22.63
N ARG A 255 -11.65 4.18 -22.53
CA ARG A 255 -11.28 5.31 -21.67
C ARG A 255 -11.40 4.93 -20.19
N LYS A 256 -12.50 4.30 -19.80
CA LYS A 256 -12.71 3.81 -18.41
C LYS A 256 -11.62 2.81 -17.99
N GLN A 257 -11.22 1.91 -18.88
CA GLN A 257 -10.13 0.95 -18.64
C GLN A 257 -8.82 1.67 -18.29
N LYS A 258 -8.42 2.65 -19.11
CA LYS A 258 -7.19 3.43 -18.88
C LYS A 258 -7.26 4.29 -17.62
N GLU A 259 -8.40 4.91 -17.34
CA GLU A 259 -8.59 5.70 -16.12
C GLU A 259 -8.53 4.84 -14.86
N ALA A 260 -9.16 3.65 -14.89
CA ALA A 260 -9.09 2.70 -13.79
C ALA A 260 -7.65 2.20 -13.57
N ASP A 261 -6.94 1.81 -14.63
CA ASP A 261 -5.55 1.37 -14.51
C ASP A 261 -4.63 2.47 -13.96
N ALA A 262 -4.78 3.71 -14.43
CA ALA A 262 -3.98 4.83 -13.95
C ALA A 262 -4.14 5.03 -12.43
N VAL A 263 -5.36 4.91 -11.92
CA VAL A 263 -5.62 5.04 -10.47
C VAL A 263 -5.05 3.86 -9.68
N LEU A 264 -5.14 2.63 -10.20
CA LEU A 264 -4.50 1.48 -9.58
C LEU A 264 -2.96 1.60 -9.59
N ALA A 265 -2.39 2.17 -10.64
CA ALA A 265 -0.97 2.49 -10.72
C ALA A 265 -0.54 3.54 -9.68
N ASP A 266 -1.38 4.55 -9.45
CA ASP A 266 -1.13 5.59 -8.44
C ASP A 266 -1.17 5.02 -7.00
N ILE A 267 -2.08 4.08 -6.73
CA ILE A 267 -2.13 3.34 -5.45
C ILE A 267 -0.87 2.50 -5.27
N GLN A 268 -0.48 1.74 -6.31
CA GLN A 268 0.77 0.97 -6.31
C GLN A 268 1.98 1.89 -6.04
N GLY A 269 2.02 3.06 -6.67
CA GLY A 269 3.05 4.09 -6.46
C GLY A 269 3.09 4.66 -5.05
N SER A 270 1.94 4.70 -4.35
CA SER A 270 1.86 5.15 -2.96
C SER A 270 2.66 4.22 -2.04
N PHE A 271 2.61 2.89 -2.23
CA PHE A 271 3.41 1.95 -1.43
C PHE A 271 4.91 2.06 -1.69
N LYS A 272 5.31 2.35 -2.93
CA LYS A 272 6.71 2.64 -3.24
C LYS A 272 7.20 3.87 -2.45
N LYS A 273 6.40 4.94 -2.43
CA LYS A 273 6.71 6.15 -1.66
C LYS A 273 6.71 5.90 -0.16
N ILE A 274 5.76 5.13 0.37
CA ILE A 274 5.73 4.73 1.79
C ILE A 274 7.02 3.99 2.16
N GLN A 275 7.44 3.01 1.36
CA GLN A 275 8.69 2.29 1.55
C GLN A 275 9.90 3.23 1.56
N GLU A 276 10.00 4.13 0.58
CA GLU A 276 11.12 5.07 0.47
C GLU A 276 11.17 6.05 1.65
N ILE A 277 10.01 6.57 2.08
CA ILE A 277 9.91 7.47 3.24
C ILE A 277 10.31 6.74 4.52
N HIS A 278 9.80 5.52 4.75
CA HIS A 278 10.16 4.74 5.93
C HIS A 278 11.66 4.44 5.98
N ALA A 279 12.26 4.10 4.83
CA ALA A 279 13.71 3.91 4.73
C ALA A 279 14.49 5.20 5.01
N ALA A 280 13.97 6.36 4.60
CA ALA A 280 14.57 7.65 4.93
C ALA A 280 14.50 7.95 6.44
N LEU A 281 13.34 7.70 7.08
CA LEU A 281 13.16 7.84 8.53
C LEU A 281 14.13 6.90 9.30
N ALA A 282 14.33 5.67 8.81
CA ALA A 282 15.29 4.73 9.41
C ALA A 282 16.75 5.20 9.28
N LYS A 283 17.12 5.80 8.14
CA LYS A 283 18.46 6.39 7.96
C LYS A 283 18.69 7.62 8.86
N GLU A 284 17.67 8.46 9.02
CA GLU A 284 17.75 9.61 9.92
C GLU A 284 17.87 9.18 11.38
N SER A 285 17.21 8.08 11.76
CA SER A 285 17.30 7.51 13.11
C SER A 285 18.73 7.15 13.53
N VAL A 286 19.63 6.90 12.57
CA VAL A 286 21.06 6.59 12.80
C VAL A 286 22.00 7.76 12.44
N GLY A 287 21.47 8.97 12.27
CA GLY A 287 22.25 10.20 12.05
C GLY A 287 22.48 10.59 10.58
N GLY A 288 21.89 9.87 9.61
CA GLY A 288 21.96 10.24 8.20
C GLY A 288 20.88 11.27 7.85
N LYS A 289 21.23 12.55 7.70
CA LYS A 289 20.27 13.62 7.31
C LYS A 289 19.55 13.25 6.02
N GLN A 290 18.21 13.19 6.04
CA GLN A 290 17.39 12.97 4.85
C GLN A 290 16.48 14.18 4.61
N ASP A 291 16.04 14.34 3.36
CA ASP A 291 14.97 15.28 2.99
C ASP A 291 13.75 14.46 2.58
N TYR A 292 13.00 13.96 3.57
CA TYR A 292 11.75 13.23 3.35
C TYR A 292 10.52 14.16 3.30
N ASP A 293 10.63 15.44 3.68
CA ASP A 293 9.52 16.40 3.69
C ASP A 293 8.88 16.54 2.31
N LYS A 294 9.71 16.63 1.27
CA LYS A 294 9.22 16.68 -0.12
C LYS A 294 8.52 15.39 -0.53
N MET A 295 8.97 14.25 -0.02
CA MET A 295 8.38 12.93 -0.30
C MET A 295 7.03 12.78 0.39
N LEU A 296 6.94 13.17 1.66
CA LEU A 296 5.70 13.21 2.45
C LEU A 296 4.64 14.08 1.79
N LYS A 297 4.98 15.33 1.46
CA LYS A 297 4.05 16.26 0.78
C LYS A 297 3.51 15.69 -0.53
N LYS A 298 4.36 15.03 -1.32
CA LYS A 298 3.95 14.38 -2.57
C LYS A 298 3.00 13.21 -2.31
N LEU A 299 3.33 12.35 -1.35
CA LEU A 299 2.49 11.20 -0.99
C LEU A 299 1.11 11.65 -0.47
N VAL A 300 1.07 12.65 0.42
CA VAL A 300 -0.19 13.22 0.94
C VAL A 300 -1.04 13.82 -0.19
N ALA A 301 -0.42 14.60 -1.09
CA ALA A 301 -1.14 15.21 -2.21
C ALA A 301 -1.71 14.15 -3.17
N GLU A 302 -0.94 13.11 -3.47
CA GLU A 302 -1.39 11.98 -4.29
C GLU A 302 -2.51 11.19 -3.62
N GLY A 303 -2.37 10.88 -2.33
CA GLY A 303 -3.41 10.21 -1.55
C GLY A 303 -4.74 10.96 -1.62
N LYS A 304 -4.73 12.28 -1.41
CA LYS A 304 -5.93 13.13 -1.52
C LYS A 304 -6.53 13.13 -2.93
N ARG A 305 -5.70 13.14 -3.98
CA ARG A 305 -6.15 13.07 -5.37
C ARG A 305 -6.87 11.75 -5.65
N ILE A 306 -6.28 10.63 -5.22
CA ILE A 306 -6.88 9.29 -5.38
C ILE A 306 -8.21 9.20 -4.61
N SER A 307 -8.26 9.71 -3.37
CA SER A 307 -9.51 9.72 -2.60
C SER A 307 -10.61 10.53 -3.29
N LYS A 308 -10.27 11.65 -3.93
CA LYS A 308 -11.22 12.45 -4.72
C LYS A 308 -11.76 11.67 -5.91
N PHE A 309 -10.90 10.92 -6.61
CA PHE A 309 -11.33 10.05 -7.70
C PHE A 309 -12.37 9.03 -7.20
N PHE A 310 -12.06 8.28 -6.14
CA PHE A 310 -13.00 7.26 -5.66
C PHE A 310 -14.32 7.82 -5.13
N LYS A 311 -14.33 9.05 -4.60
CA LYS A 311 -15.57 9.75 -4.26
C LYS A 311 -16.42 10.02 -5.51
N SER A 312 -15.80 10.48 -6.61
CA SER A 312 -16.51 10.75 -7.87
C SER A 312 -17.05 9.52 -8.61
N VAL A 313 -16.57 8.31 -8.30
CA VAL A 313 -17.04 7.05 -8.93
C VAL A 313 -18.11 6.34 -8.08
N LYS A 314 -18.31 6.79 -6.83
CA LYS A 314 -19.36 6.30 -5.92
C LYS A 314 -20.70 7.02 -6.11
N GLU A 315 -20.67 8.26 -6.59
CA GLU A 315 -21.84 9.05 -7.01
C GLU A 315 -22.33 8.60 -8.40
#